data_AF-A0A4S4K6G0-F1
#
_entry.id   AF-A0A4S4K6G0-F1
#
_cell.length_a   1.000
_cell.length_b   1.000
_cell.length_c   1.000
_cell.angle_alpha   90.00
_cell.angle_beta   90.00
_cell.angle_gamma   90.00
#
_symmetry.space_group_name_H-M   'P 1'
#
loop_
_entity.id
_entity.type
_entity.pdbx_description
1 polymer ?
#
loop_
_entity_poly.entity_id
_entity_poly.type
_entity_poly.pdbx_seq_one_letter_code
_entity_poly.pdbx_strand_id
1 'polypeptide(L)'
;MGGALSARLLAQTEIDAWVSKKFGEKKTTKLLLLWSRYSGQNPPGGYNPAGDSDPIGQQQIIDFSRKLDFTVITVGHDCTWSKIPNPHGDIHFGEFWTEDPFDGHGRPGQTSLYCNLIKNYKIVQIGQKTGGMDNAALVGVPTVYVEDVQSPSLARMQKWKEMRRYKGAIVSQPPTALEKALNAMWTDVYEPRW
;
A
#
# COMPACT_ATOMS: atom_id res chain seq x y z
N MET A 1 23.30 22.26 14.31
CA MET A 1 22.52 21.11 13.78
C MET A 1 21.22 21.50 13.05
N GLY A 2 20.96 22.77 12.71
CA GLY A 2 19.73 23.18 12.00
C GLY A 2 19.75 23.05 10.47
N GLY A 3 20.91 23.19 9.82
CA GLY A 3 21.00 23.23 8.35
C GLY A 3 20.84 21.87 7.64
N ALA A 4 21.14 20.75 8.30
CA ALA A 4 21.00 19.43 7.70
C ALA A 4 19.54 18.92 7.66
N LEU A 5 18.67 19.45 8.54
CA LEU A 5 17.24 19.14 8.54
C LEU A 5 16.48 19.99 7.51
N SER A 6 16.88 21.25 7.28
CA SER A 6 16.21 22.11 6.28
C SER A 6 16.44 21.62 4.85
N ALA A 7 17.61 21.05 4.54
CA ALA A 7 17.92 20.52 3.21
C ALA A 7 17.11 19.27 2.83
N ARG A 8 16.47 18.60 3.80
CA ARG A 8 15.61 17.43 3.56
C ARG A 8 14.13 17.74 3.53
N LEU A 9 13.74 18.98 3.84
CA LEU A 9 12.36 19.43 3.81
C LEU A 9 11.99 19.84 2.38
N LEU A 10 11.00 19.14 1.83
CA LEU A 10 10.43 19.46 0.53
C LEU A 10 9.59 20.73 0.60
N ALA A 11 9.68 21.58 -0.42
CA ALA A 11 8.83 22.75 -0.49
C ALA A 11 7.39 22.29 -0.75
N GLN A 12 6.43 22.85 0.00
CA GLN A 12 5.02 22.48 -0.11
C GLN A 12 4.49 22.65 -1.55
N THR A 13 4.95 23.69 -2.24
CA THR A 13 4.59 24.00 -3.64
C THR A 13 5.02 22.91 -4.62
N GLU A 14 6.14 22.23 -4.38
CA GLU A 14 6.63 21.15 -5.25
C GLU A 14 5.78 19.90 -5.07
N ILE A 15 5.42 19.58 -3.82
CA ILE A 15 4.49 18.49 -3.50
C ILE A 15 3.13 18.74 -4.13
N ASP A 16 2.60 19.98 -3.99
CA ASP A 16 1.30 20.37 -4.55
C ASP A 16 1.30 20.24 -6.08
N ALA A 17 2.38 20.69 -6.74
CA ALA A 17 2.53 20.58 -8.18
C ALA A 17 2.59 19.11 -8.63
N TRP A 18 3.34 18.26 -7.92
CA TRP A 18 3.44 16.84 -8.22
C TRP A 18 2.10 16.12 -8.05
N VAL A 19 1.40 16.37 -6.93
CA VAL A 19 0.07 15.79 -6.68
C VAL A 19 -0.92 16.24 -7.74
N SER A 20 -0.95 17.53 -8.06
CA SER A 20 -1.83 18.08 -9.10
C SER A 20 -1.57 17.44 -10.46
N LYS A 21 -0.28 17.25 -10.82
CA LYS A 21 0.11 16.56 -12.06
C LYS A 21 -0.40 15.12 -12.10
N LYS A 22 -0.25 14.36 -11.01
CA LYS A 22 -0.73 12.97 -10.95
C LYS A 22 -2.26 12.87 -10.98
N PHE A 23 -2.96 13.84 -10.40
CA PHE A 23 -4.42 13.89 -10.40
C PHE A 23 -5.00 14.35 -11.75
N GLY A 24 -4.26 15.19 -12.49
CA GLY A 24 -4.75 15.80 -13.72
C GLY A 24 -6.03 16.60 -13.47
N GLU A 25 -7.05 16.36 -14.28
CA GLU A 25 -8.34 17.07 -14.17
C GLU A 25 -9.31 16.42 -13.14
N LYS A 26 -8.90 15.36 -12.44
CA LYS A 26 -9.78 14.63 -11.53
C LYS A 26 -10.13 15.49 -10.31
N LYS A 27 -11.42 15.79 -10.17
CA LYS A 27 -11.96 16.45 -8.98
C LYS A 27 -12.42 15.39 -7.99
N THR A 28 -11.83 15.38 -6.80
CA THR A 28 -12.21 14.45 -5.73
C THR A 28 -11.98 15.07 -4.37
N THR A 29 -12.76 14.60 -3.40
CA THR A 29 -12.58 14.95 -1.98
C THR A 29 -12.31 13.73 -1.11
N LYS A 30 -12.49 12.50 -1.64
CA LYS A 30 -12.33 11.24 -0.91
C LYS A 30 -11.27 10.38 -1.59
N LEU A 31 -10.24 10.02 -0.84
CA LEU A 31 -9.13 9.23 -1.34
C LEU A 31 -9.05 7.90 -0.61
N LEU A 32 -8.87 6.82 -1.37
CA LEU A 32 -8.36 5.57 -0.86
C LEU A 32 -6.91 5.44 -1.27
N LEU A 33 -6.00 5.40 -0.30
CA LEU A 33 -4.62 4.98 -0.50
C LEU A 33 -4.56 3.45 -0.43
N LEU A 34 -4.41 2.81 -1.57
CA LEU A 34 -4.30 1.36 -1.67
C LEU A 34 -2.84 0.97 -1.83
N TRP A 35 -2.29 0.30 -0.82
CA TRP A 35 -0.92 -0.21 -0.91
C TRP A 35 -0.91 -1.52 -1.68
N SER A 36 -0.25 -1.50 -2.83
CA SER A 36 -0.18 -2.60 -3.79
C SER A 36 1.29 -2.93 -4.06
N ARG A 37 1.78 -4.03 -3.49
CA ARG A 37 3.17 -4.48 -3.67
C ARG A 37 3.17 -5.79 -4.44
N TYR A 38 3.85 -5.84 -5.57
CA TYR A 38 3.97 -7.04 -6.41
C TYR A 38 5.46 -7.36 -6.70
N SER A 39 6.27 -7.24 -5.65
CA SER A 39 7.74 -7.21 -5.69
C SER A 39 8.42 -8.56 -5.87
N GLY A 40 7.69 -9.66 -5.80
CA GLY A 40 8.18 -11.01 -5.60
C GLY A 40 9.13 -11.54 -6.66
N GLN A 41 9.50 -10.75 -7.66
CA GLN A 41 10.25 -11.22 -8.82
C GLN A 41 10.93 -10.10 -9.65
N ASN A 42 11.48 -9.03 -9.04
CA ASN A 42 12.38 -8.15 -9.82
C ASN A 42 13.71 -8.85 -10.20
N PRO A 43 14.14 -9.92 -9.50
CA PRO A 43 14.92 -11.04 -10.05
C PRO A 43 14.51 -12.45 -9.54
N PRO A 44 14.96 -13.57 -10.16
CA PRO A 44 14.84 -14.91 -9.57
C PRO A 44 15.58 -14.95 -8.22
N GLY A 45 14.85 -15.11 -7.11
CA GLY A 45 15.38 -14.97 -5.74
C GLY A 45 15.15 -13.62 -5.06
N GLY A 46 14.23 -12.80 -5.59
CA GLY A 46 13.90 -11.47 -5.09
C GLY A 46 13.40 -11.36 -3.64
N TYR A 47 13.36 -10.11 -3.16
CA TYR A 47 13.11 -9.75 -1.76
C TYR A 47 11.63 -9.96 -1.36
N ASN A 48 11.36 -11.07 -0.68
CA ASN A 48 10.14 -11.37 0.09
C ASN A 48 8.81 -11.46 -0.71
N PRO A 49 8.66 -12.46 -1.61
CA PRO A 49 7.41 -12.72 -2.34
C PRO A 49 6.22 -13.07 -1.43
N ALA A 50 6.47 -13.45 -0.17
CA ALA A 50 5.41 -13.63 0.82
C ALA A 50 4.73 -12.32 1.24
N GLY A 51 5.31 -11.16 0.92
CA GLY A 51 4.73 -9.84 1.18
C GLY A 51 3.99 -9.22 -0.01
N ASP A 52 3.81 -9.97 -1.10
CA ASP A 52 3.11 -9.47 -2.27
C ASP A 52 1.60 -9.49 -2.09
N SER A 53 0.94 -8.44 -2.55
CA SER A 53 -0.51 -8.32 -2.57
C SER A 53 -1.14 -9.32 -3.55
N ASP A 54 -2.33 -9.82 -3.23
CA ASP A 54 -3.12 -10.62 -4.16
C ASP A 54 -3.77 -9.72 -5.22
N PRO A 55 -3.47 -9.88 -6.53
CA PRO A 55 -4.07 -9.07 -7.58
C PRO A 55 -5.60 -9.11 -7.60
N ILE A 56 -6.21 -10.28 -7.31
CA ILE A 56 -7.67 -10.40 -7.30
C ILE A 56 -8.26 -9.60 -6.14
N GLY A 57 -7.71 -9.76 -4.93
CA GLY A 57 -8.14 -8.99 -3.76
C GLY A 57 -7.96 -7.48 -3.94
N GLN A 58 -6.84 -7.04 -4.55
CA GLN A 58 -6.59 -5.64 -4.87
C GLN A 58 -7.64 -5.09 -5.85
N GLN A 59 -7.95 -5.83 -6.92
CA GLN A 59 -9.00 -5.44 -7.87
C GLN A 59 -10.38 -5.32 -7.20
N GLN A 60 -10.73 -6.28 -6.33
CA GLN A 60 -11.98 -6.23 -5.56
C GLN A 60 -12.06 -4.98 -4.66
N ILE A 61 -10.97 -4.61 -3.99
CA ILE A 61 -10.90 -3.40 -3.16
C ILE A 61 -11.08 -2.14 -4.03
N ILE A 62 -10.41 -2.08 -5.18
CA ILE A 62 -10.54 -0.97 -6.13
C ILE A 62 -11.99 -0.80 -6.56
N ASP A 63 -12.63 -1.88 -7.04
CA ASP A 63 -14.00 -1.83 -7.57
C ASP A 63 -15.02 -1.50 -6.48
N PHE A 64 -14.85 -2.05 -5.28
CA PHE A 64 -15.69 -1.70 -4.14
C PHE A 64 -15.56 -0.23 -3.76
N SER A 65 -14.34 0.29 -3.73
CA SER A 65 -14.08 1.67 -3.30
C SER A 65 -14.62 2.70 -4.27
N ARG A 66 -14.58 2.40 -5.58
CA ARG A 66 -15.23 3.22 -6.61
C ARG A 66 -16.73 3.31 -6.42
N LYS A 67 -17.40 2.21 -6.03
CA LYS A 67 -18.84 2.21 -5.69
C LYS A 67 -19.16 3.10 -4.48
N LEU A 68 -18.18 3.34 -3.61
CA LEU A 68 -18.28 4.22 -2.46
C LEU A 68 -17.79 5.66 -2.75
N ASP A 69 -17.59 6.00 -4.03
CA ASP A 69 -17.20 7.34 -4.46
C ASP A 69 -15.81 7.76 -3.92
N PHE A 70 -14.90 6.80 -3.78
CA PHE A 70 -13.48 7.06 -3.56
C PHE A 70 -12.74 7.15 -4.90
N THR A 71 -11.82 8.10 -4.98
CA THR A 71 -10.71 8.01 -5.94
C THR A 71 -9.62 7.13 -5.35
N VAL A 72 -9.28 6.05 -6.04
CA VAL A 72 -8.31 5.07 -5.57
C VAL A 72 -6.91 5.42 -6.08
N ILE A 73 -5.99 5.61 -5.15
CA ILE A 73 -4.57 5.83 -5.41
C ILE A 73 -3.83 4.54 -5.09
N THR A 74 -3.24 3.89 -6.08
CA THR A 74 -2.36 2.75 -5.86
C THR A 74 -0.92 3.20 -5.64
N VAL A 75 -0.30 2.71 -4.56
CA VAL A 75 1.09 2.99 -4.17
C VAL A 75 1.84 1.67 -4.00
N GLY A 76 3.05 1.60 -4.54
CA GLY A 76 3.91 0.43 -4.41
C GLY A 76 4.55 0.00 -5.71
N HIS A 77 5.03 -1.24 -5.73
CA HIS A 77 5.84 -1.76 -6.82
C HIS A 77 4.96 -2.58 -7.75
N ASP A 78 5.10 -2.34 -9.05
CA ASP A 78 4.60 -3.24 -10.07
C ASP A 78 5.55 -4.43 -10.27
N CYS A 79 4.99 -5.48 -10.83
CA CYS A 79 5.67 -6.70 -11.18
C CYS A 79 6.19 -6.57 -12.62
N THR A 80 7.51 -6.58 -12.80
CA THR A 80 8.16 -6.25 -14.09
C THR A 80 8.28 -7.39 -15.10
N TRP A 81 7.96 -8.63 -14.72
CA TRP A 81 8.17 -9.85 -15.52
C TRP A 81 6.88 -10.61 -15.84
N SER A 82 5.78 -10.36 -15.11
CA SER A 82 4.49 -10.97 -15.40
C SER A 82 3.87 -10.30 -16.62
N LYS A 83 3.26 -11.10 -17.49
CA LYS A 83 2.45 -10.61 -18.62
C LYS A 83 1.06 -10.11 -18.18
N ILE A 84 0.65 -10.44 -16.95
CA ILE A 84 -0.63 -10.00 -16.40
C ILE A 84 -0.40 -8.64 -15.75
N PRO A 85 -1.06 -7.57 -16.21
CA PRO A 85 -0.93 -6.25 -15.63
C PRO A 85 -1.35 -6.24 -14.16
N ASN A 86 -0.65 -5.47 -13.34
CA ASN A 86 -1.04 -5.25 -11.97
C ASN A 86 -2.32 -4.41 -11.89
N PRO A 87 -3.25 -4.71 -10.96
CA PRO A 87 -4.40 -3.88 -10.71
C PRO A 87 -3.98 -2.48 -10.26
N HIS A 88 -4.44 -1.45 -10.97
CA HIS A 88 -4.21 -0.05 -10.65
C HIS A 88 -5.51 0.67 -10.32
N GLY A 89 -5.39 1.65 -9.42
CA GLY A 89 -6.48 2.57 -9.08
C GLY A 89 -6.74 3.58 -10.20
N ASP A 90 -7.48 4.63 -9.86
CA ASP A 90 -7.72 5.75 -10.77
C ASP A 90 -6.46 6.60 -10.99
N ILE A 91 -5.55 6.55 -10.02
CA ILE A 91 -4.26 7.22 -10.01
C ILE A 91 -3.21 6.21 -9.53
N HIS A 92 -2.10 6.11 -10.24
CA HIS A 92 -0.97 5.28 -9.84
C HIS A 92 0.20 6.15 -9.41
N PHE A 93 0.49 6.14 -8.11
CA PHE A 93 1.67 6.80 -7.54
C PHE A 93 2.92 5.91 -7.64
N GLY A 94 2.74 4.60 -7.76
CA GLY A 94 3.84 3.64 -7.87
C GLY A 94 4.84 3.81 -6.75
N GLU A 95 6.12 3.80 -7.12
CA GLU A 95 7.25 4.08 -6.25
C GLU A 95 7.55 5.58 -6.20
N PHE A 96 6.57 6.43 -5.88
CA PHE A 96 6.71 7.89 -5.92
C PHE A 96 7.96 8.44 -5.20
N TRP A 97 8.50 7.70 -4.23
CA TRP A 97 9.73 8.04 -3.51
C TRP A 97 11.00 7.95 -4.34
N THR A 98 10.93 7.48 -5.59
CA THR A 98 12.03 7.52 -6.58
C THR A 98 11.79 8.58 -7.66
N GLU A 99 10.73 9.37 -7.55
CA GLU A 99 10.43 10.47 -8.48
C GLU A 99 10.74 11.81 -7.81
N ASP A 100 11.17 12.80 -8.59
CA ASP A 100 11.19 14.19 -8.15
C ASP A 100 9.77 14.66 -7.77
N PRO A 101 9.58 15.39 -6.66
CA PRO A 101 10.64 15.94 -5.80
C PRO A 101 11.05 15.01 -4.64
N PHE A 102 10.55 13.79 -4.55
CA PHE A 102 10.73 12.92 -3.37
C PHE A 102 12.04 12.13 -3.36
N ASP A 103 12.69 11.95 -4.51
CA ASP A 103 13.93 11.19 -4.61
C ASP A 103 15.04 11.76 -3.70
N GLY A 104 15.76 10.89 -3.00
CA GLY A 104 16.79 11.28 -2.02
C GLY A 104 16.26 11.84 -0.68
N HIS A 105 14.97 12.12 -0.53
CA HIS A 105 14.40 12.65 0.72
C HIS A 105 13.98 11.58 1.73
N GLY A 106 13.96 10.31 1.32
CA GLY A 106 13.70 9.16 2.19
C GLY A 106 12.37 9.25 2.94
N ARG A 107 12.35 8.81 4.20
CA ARG A 107 11.13 8.77 5.01
C ARG A 107 10.49 10.15 5.23
N PRO A 108 11.25 11.23 5.53
CA PRO A 108 10.69 12.58 5.60
C PRO A 108 9.97 13.02 4.31
N GLY A 109 10.52 12.73 3.13
CA GLY A 109 9.86 13.06 1.85
C GLY A 109 8.51 12.36 1.70
N GLN A 110 8.45 11.06 2.02
CA GLN A 110 7.20 10.29 2.03
C GLN A 110 6.19 10.84 3.03
N THR A 111 6.65 11.20 4.24
CA THR A 111 5.82 11.81 5.28
C THR A 111 5.20 13.12 4.80
N SER A 112 5.96 13.96 4.11
CA SER A 112 5.45 15.23 3.57
C SER A 112 4.32 15.03 2.55
N LEU A 113 4.39 14.00 1.70
CA LEU A 113 3.28 13.65 0.81
C LEU A 113 2.02 13.28 1.61
N TYR A 114 2.14 12.39 2.60
CA TYR A 114 0.98 11.97 3.38
C TYR A 114 0.36 13.12 4.17
N CYS A 115 1.17 14.00 4.76
CA CYS A 115 0.70 15.22 5.41
C CYS A 115 -0.05 16.14 4.44
N ASN A 116 0.46 16.30 3.21
CA ASN A 116 -0.24 17.04 2.16
C ASN A 116 -1.61 16.43 1.84
N LEU A 117 -1.67 15.10 1.64
CA LEU A 117 -2.92 14.42 1.31
C LEU A 117 -3.95 14.54 2.44
N ILE A 118 -3.54 14.38 3.71
CA ILE A 118 -4.44 14.52 4.87
C ILE A 118 -5.00 15.95 4.98
N LYS A 119 -4.17 16.96 4.71
CA LYS A 119 -4.57 18.36 4.79
C LYS A 119 -5.65 18.72 3.76
N ASN A 120 -5.57 18.11 2.58
CA ASN A 120 -6.38 18.51 1.42
C ASN A 120 -7.55 17.56 1.11
N TYR A 121 -7.55 16.33 1.64
CA TYR A 121 -8.51 15.29 1.27
C TYR A 121 -9.01 14.47 2.47
N LYS A 122 -10.22 13.90 2.33
CA LYS A 122 -10.73 12.83 3.21
C LYS A 122 -10.10 11.52 2.79
N ILE A 123 -8.96 11.20 3.36
CA ILE A 123 -8.16 10.03 3.02
C ILE A 123 -8.36 8.87 4.00
N VAL A 124 -8.41 7.65 3.46
CA VAL A 124 -8.24 6.39 4.20
C VAL A 124 -7.19 5.55 3.50
N GLN A 125 -6.60 4.59 4.20
CA GLN A 125 -5.60 3.66 3.67
C GLN A 125 -6.08 2.22 3.85
N ILE A 126 -5.93 1.41 2.82
CA ILE A 126 -6.10 -0.04 2.87
C ILE A 126 -4.87 -0.69 2.26
N GLY A 127 -4.44 -1.81 2.81
CA GLY A 127 -3.39 -2.60 2.18
C GLY A 127 -3.22 -3.96 2.81
N GLN A 128 -2.54 -4.81 2.05
CA GLN A 128 -2.22 -6.17 2.43
C GLN A 128 -0.72 -6.22 2.75
N LYS A 129 -0.39 -6.71 3.95
CA LYS A 129 0.94 -7.23 4.28
C LYS A 129 2.17 -6.35 3.96
N THR A 130 2.19 -5.05 4.32
CA THR A 130 3.44 -4.26 4.17
C THR A 130 3.73 -3.22 5.25
N GLY A 131 5.02 -3.09 5.57
CA GLY A 131 5.56 -2.03 6.42
C GLY A 131 5.60 -0.63 5.77
N GLY A 132 5.29 -0.52 4.47
CA GLY A 132 5.19 0.78 3.79
C GLY A 132 4.01 1.61 4.31
N MET A 133 2.97 0.93 4.78
CA MET A 133 1.75 1.52 5.33
C MET A 133 1.95 2.19 6.69
N ASP A 134 3.00 1.79 7.44
CA ASP A 134 3.26 2.27 8.81
C ASP A 134 3.41 3.79 8.82
N ASN A 135 4.10 4.37 7.84
CA ASN A 135 4.37 5.80 7.82
C ASN A 135 3.10 6.65 7.68
N ALA A 136 2.21 6.28 6.74
CA ALA A 136 0.94 6.97 6.56
C ALA A 136 0.03 6.82 7.79
N ALA A 137 0.02 5.64 8.41
CA ALA A 137 -0.74 5.41 9.65
C ALA A 137 -0.24 6.29 10.81
N LEU A 138 1.09 6.41 10.99
CA LEU A 138 1.70 7.20 12.06
C LEU A 138 1.43 8.70 11.94
N VAL A 139 1.24 9.22 10.72
CA VAL A 139 0.87 10.62 10.50
C VAL A 139 -0.64 10.87 10.56
N GLY A 140 -1.43 9.83 10.87
CA GLY A 140 -2.85 9.96 11.20
C GLY A 140 -3.83 9.55 10.09
N VAL A 141 -3.36 8.96 8.98
CA VAL A 141 -4.24 8.37 7.96
C VAL A 141 -5.01 7.20 8.59
N PRO A 142 -6.36 7.22 8.62
CA PRO A 142 -7.13 6.05 9.00
C PRO A 142 -6.77 4.85 8.15
N THR A 143 -6.33 3.76 8.78
CA THR A 143 -5.73 2.62 8.09
C THR A 143 -6.44 1.34 8.46
N VAL A 144 -6.87 0.59 7.45
CA VAL A 144 -7.28 -0.80 7.57
C VAL A 144 -6.16 -1.66 6.98
N TYR A 145 -5.70 -2.63 7.73
CA TYR A 145 -4.70 -3.56 7.27
C TYR A 145 -5.29 -4.96 7.22
N VAL A 146 -5.15 -5.62 6.08
CA VAL A 146 -5.64 -6.96 5.86
C VAL A 146 -4.50 -7.94 6.09
N GLU A 147 -4.71 -8.90 6.99
CA GLU A 147 -3.71 -9.91 7.36
C GLU A 147 -4.35 -11.28 7.52
N ASP A 148 -3.59 -12.33 7.23
CA ASP A 148 -4.01 -13.70 7.48
C ASP A 148 -3.82 -14.09 8.95
N VAL A 149 -4.72 -14.91 9.49
CA VAL A 149 -4.63 -15.40 10.88
C VAL A 149 -3.37 -16.23 11.15
N GLN A 150 -2.81 -16.87 10.12
CA GLN A 150 -1.58 -17.67 10.20
C GLN A 150 -0.33 -16.89 9.74
N SER A 151 -0.47 -15.61 9.39
CA SER A 151 0.64 -14.81 8.88
C SER A 151 1.75 -14.66 9.93
N PRO A 152 3.03 -14.93 9.57
CA PRO A 152 4.16 -14.69 10.47
C PRO A 152 4.35 -13.19 10.76
N SER A 153 3.73 -12.30 9.96
CA SER A 153 3.76 -10.85 10.15
C SER A 153 2.65 -10.33 11.06
N LEU A 154 1.74 -11.18 11.55
CA LEU A 154 0.64 -10.79 12.42
C LEU A 154 1.10 -9.98 13.64
N ALA A 155 2.21 -10.36 14.26
CA ALA A 155 2.77 -9.67 15.42
C ALA A 155 3.21 -8.22 15.13
N ARG A 156 3.63 -7.91 13.89
CA ARG A 156 4.00 -6.55 13.48
C ARG A 156 2.82 -5.58 13.64
N MET A 157 1.63 -6.08 13.37
CA MET A 157 0.39 -5.31 13.38
C MET A 157 -0.19 -5.16 14.77
N GLN A 158 -0.03 -6.20 15.61
CA GLN A 158 -0.54 -6.20 16.97
C GLN A 158 -0.02 -5.04 17.82
N LYS A 159 1.19 -4.55 17.57
CA LYS A 159 1.76 -3.41 18.34
C LYS A 159 1.01 -2.09 18.13
N TRP A 160 0.25 -1.97 17.05
CA TRP A 160 -0.48 -0.76 16.67
C TRP A 160 -1.99 -0.88 16.95
N LYS A 161 -2.47 -2.00 17.50
CA LYS A 161 -3.90 -2.30 17.67
C LYS A 161 -4.67 -1.26 18.52
N GLU A 162 -3.96 -0.59 19.43
CA GLU A 162 -4.53 0.44 20.32
C GLU A 162 -4.65 1.81 19.63
N MET A 163 -4.02 2.01 18.46
CA MET A 163 -4.17 3.26 17.72
C MET A 163 -5.61 3.38 17.22
N ARG A 164 -6.31 4.41 17.70
CA ARG A 164 -7.75 4.63 17.44
C ARG A 164 -8.16 4.46 15.96
N ARG A 165 -7.33 4.96 15.04
CA ARG A 165 -7.61 5.00 13.58
C ARG A 165 -6.94 3.88 12.80
N TYR A 166 -6.46 2.86 13.49
CA TYR A 166 -5.78 1.72 12.91
C TYR A 166 -6.58 0.46 13.20
N LYS A 167 -6.94 -0.30 12.17
CA LYS A 167 -7.77 -1.49 12.30
C LYS A 167 -7.15 -2.65 11.54
N GLY A 168 -7.02 -3.79 12.20
CA GLY A 168 -6.70 -5.07 11.56
C GLY A 168 -7.98 -5.75 11.09
N ALA A 169 -8.03 -6.12 9.82
CA ALA A 169 -9.00 -7.04 9.26
C ALA A 169 -8.31 -8.40 9.12
N ILE A 170 -8.56 -9.30 10.07
CA ILE A 170 -8.00 -10.65 10.05
C ILE A 170 -8.89 -11.54 9.20
N VAL A 171 -8.31 -12.12 8.15
CA VAL A 171 -9.00 -13.04 7.24
C VAL A 171 -8.59 -14.48 7.52
N SER A 172 -9.49 -15.42 7.25
CA SER A 172 -9.28 -16.86 7.44
C SER A 172 -8.61 -17.53 6.23
N GLN A 173 -8.48 -16.82 5.13
CA GLN A 173 -7.73 -17.23 3.95
C GLN A 173 -6.69 -16.17 3.63
N PRO A 174 -5.50 -16.55 3.14
CA PRO A 174 -4.43 -15.59 2.96
C PRO A 174 -4.79 -14.49 1.97
N PRO A 175 -4.49 -13.22 2.26
CA PRO A 175 -4.75 -12.11 1.36
C PRO A 175 -3.66 -11.95 0.30
N THR A 176 -2.66 -12.84 0.25
CA THR A 176 -1.54 -12.79 -0.70
C THR A 176 -1.60 -13.94 -1.70
N ALA A 177 -1.17 -13.70 -2.95
CA ALA A 177 -1.19 -14.73 -3.99
C ALA A 177 -0.28 -15.92 -3.65
N LEU A 178 0.89 -15.68 -3.04
CA LEU A 178 1.81 -16.74 -2.67
C LEU A 178 1.25 -17.63 -1.55
N GLU A 179 0.68 -17.06 -0.50
CA GLU A 179 0.13 -17.88 0.60
C GLU A 179 -1.11 -18.65 0.15
N LYS A 180 -1.93 -18.09 -0.75
CA LYS A 180 -3.01 -18.84 -1.41
C LYS A 180 -2.45 -20.05 -2.18
N ALA A 181 -1.36 -19.86 -2.94
CA ALA A 181 -0.72 -20.94 -3.67
C ALA A 181 -0.11 -22.01 -2.74
N LEU A 182 0.56 -21.60 -1.66
CA LEU A 182 1.09 -22.52 -0.65
C LEU A 182 -0.01 -23.33 0.04
N ASN A 183 -1.13 -22.69 0.41
CA ASN A 183 -2.26 -23.39 1.01
C ASN A 183 -2.90 -24.39 0.03
N ALA A 184 -3.05 -24.03 -1.24
CA ALA A 184 -3.56 -24.94 -2.26
C ALA A 184 -2.67 -26.19 -2.43
N MET A 185 -1.34 -26.01 -2.37
CA MET A 185 -0.40 -27.14 -2.42
C MET A 185 -0.49 -28.06 -1.20
N TRP A 186 -0.81 -27.54 -0.01
CA TRP A 186 -0.95 -28.37 1.20
C TRP A 186 -2.30 -29.07 1.32
N THR A 187 -3.37 -28.52 0.75
CA THR A 187 -4.68 -29.19 0.72
C THR A 187 -4.71 -30.43 -0.17
N ASP A 188 -3.90 -30.48 -1.25
CA ASP A 188 -3.81 -31.64 -2.14
C ASP A 188 -3.02 -32.83 -1.55
N VAL A 189 -2.27 -32.62 -0.47
CA VAL A 189 -1.49 -33.68 0.21
C VAL A 189 -2.29 -34.36 1.32
N TYR A 190 -3.40 -33.76 1.74
CA TYR A 190 -4.26 -34.23 2.83
C TYR A 190 -5.72 -34.32 2.37
N GLU A 191 -6.02 -35.07 1.30
CA GLU A 191 -7.29 -35.79 1.29
C GLU A 191 -7.13 -37.00 2.21
N PRO A 192 -7.85 -37.06 3.36
CA PRO A 192 -7.99 -38.33 4.04
C PRO A 192 -8.78 -39.23 3.09
N ARG A 193 -8.10 -40.25 2.56
CA ARG A 193 -8.79 -41.38 1.97
C ARG A 193 -9.60 -42.04 3.08
N TRP A 194 -10.88 -41.72 3.15
CA TRP A 194 -11.87 -42.55 3.83
C TRP A 194 -12.26 -43.70 2.91
#